data_AF-A0A354FF83-F1
#
_entry.id   AF-A0A354FF83-F1
#
_cell.length_a   1.000
_cell.length_b   1.000
_cell.length_c   1.000
_cell.angle_alpha   90.00
_cell.angle_beta   90.00
_cell.angle_gamma   90.00
#
_symmetry.space_group_name_H-M   'P 1'
#
loop_
_entity.id
_entity.type
_entity.pdbx_description
1 polymer ?
#
loop_
_entity_poly.entity_id
_entity_poly.type
_entity_poly.pdbx_seq_one_letter_code
_entity_poly.pdbx_strand_id
1 'polypeptide(L)'
;GIPVLAHPGLAERDDLIPILAENGLLGIEVYYPLHTPDMVAKYSAYCHRHHLVMTGGTDFHGPGTEYPSLGEVGVAKKSVDNLKLMRNL
;
A
#
# COMPACT_ATOMS: atom_id res chain seq x y z
N GLY A 1 -6.26 -7.41 13.31
CA GLY A 1 -5.75 -7.45 11.92
C GLY A 1 -5.13 -6.10 11.59
N ILE A 2 -4.47 -5.94 10.45
CA ILE A 2 -3.86 -4.65 10.05
C ILE A 2 -4.58 -4.14 8.81
N PRO A 3 -5.41 -3.10 8.92
CA PRO A 3 -6.06 -2.51 7.76
C PRO A 3 -5.05 -1.75 6.90
N VAL A 4 -5.08 -2.04 5.60
CA VAL A 4 -4.21 -1.47 4.58
C VAL A 4 -5.08 -0.97 3.43
N LEU A 5 -4.86 0.26 2.98
CA LEU A 5 -5.55 0.83 1.83
C LEU A 5 -4.89 0.32 0.54
N ALA A 6 -5.59 -0.51 -0.21
CA ALA A 6 -5.11 -1.09 -1.47
C ALA A 6 -5.14 -0.08 -2.62
N HIS A 7 -4.09 -0.10 -3.45
CA HIS A 7 -3.87 0.65 -4.69
C HIS A 7 -4.63 1.99 -4.78
N PRO A 8 -4.39 2.94 -3.83
CA PRO A 8 -5.15 4.19 -3.74
C PRO A 8 -5.04 5.08 -4.99
N GLY A 9 -3.98 4.90 -5.79
CA GLY A 9 -3.79 5.61 -7.06
C GLY A 9 -4.92 5.39 -8.07
N LEU A 10 -5.68 4.29 -7.92
CA LEU A 10 -6.83 3.98 -8.78
C LEU A 10 -8.16 4.50 -8.22
N ALA A 11 -8.22 4.84 -6.93
CA ALA A 11 -9.46 5.22 -6.27
C ALA A 11 -9.78 6.71 -6.42
N GLU A 12 -8.77 7.56 -6.66
CA GLU A 12 -8.90 9.02 -6.70
C GLU A 12 -9.53 9.63 -5.44
N ARG A 13 -9.34 8.97 -4.28
CA ARG A 13 -9.91 9.35 -2.97
C ARG A 13 -8.84 9.64 -1.91
N ASP A 14 -7.75 10.28 -2.33
CA ASP A 14 -6.66 10.66 -1.42
C ASP A 14 -7.14 11.58 -0.29
N ASP A 15 -8.26 12.29 -0.50
CA ASP A 15 -8.95 13.13 0.49
C ASP A 15 -9.35 12.36 1.76
N LEU A 16 -9.58 11.05 1.64
CA LEU A 16 -9.98 10.20 2.76
C LEU A 16 -8.81 9.68 3.59
N ILE A 17 -7.57 9.73 3.09
CA ILE A 17 -6.41 9.14 3.76
C ILE A 17 -6.23 9.70 5.19
N PRO A 18 -6.31 11.02 5.44
CA PRO A 18 -6.17 11.56 6.79
C PRO A 18 -7.21 11.04 7.77
N ILE A 19 -8.50 11.07 7.39
CA ILE A 19 -9.58 10.60 8.27
C ILE A 19 -9.50 9.08 8.49
N LEU A 20 -9.11 8.30 7.48
CA LEU A 20 -8.88 6.87 7.63
C LEU A 20 -7.72 6.57 8.58
N ALA A 21 -6.61 7.32 8.49
CA ALA A 21 -5.48 7.21 9.42
C ALA A 21 -5.90 7.51 10.86
N GLU A 22 -6.67 8.58 11.07
CA GLU A 22 -7.22 8.93 12.40
C GLU A 22 -8.17 7.85 12.95
N ASN A 23 -8.83 7.08 12.08
CA ASN A 23 -9.77 6.02 12.44
C ASN A 23 -9.18 4.60 12.37
N GLY A 24 -7.85 4.48 12.37
CA GLY A 24 -7.16 3.20 12.56
C GLY A 24 -6.66 2.51 11.30
N LEU A 25 -6.54 3.20 10.16
CA LEU A 25 -5.74 2.72 9.04
C LEU A 25 -4.27 2.58 9.50
N LEU A 26 -3.62 1.47 9.12
CA LEU A 26 -2.25 1.16 9.56
C LEU A 26 -1.26 0.96 8.41
N GLY A 27 -1.72 0.95 7.16
CA GLY A 27 -0.86 0.85 5.99
C GLY A 27 -1.49 1.37 4.71
N ILE A 28 -0.65 1.62 3.72
CA ILE A 28 -1.06 1.97 2.35
C ILE A 28 -0.23 1.12 1.40
N GLU A 29 -0.87 0.59 0.36
CA GLU A 29 -0.18 -0.03 -0.76
C GLU A 29 0.51 1.05 -1.59
N VAL A 30 1.80 1.24 -1.32
CA VAL A 30 2.64 2.23 -2.01
C VAL A 30 3.15 1.65 -3.33
N TYR A 31 3.56 0.38 -3.30
CA TYR A 31 4.17 -0.30 -4.44
C TYR A 31 3.13 -1.19 -5.14
N TYR A 32 2.60 -0.70 -6.26
CA TYR A 32 1.62 -1.37 -7.09
C TYR A 32 1.99 -1.15 -8.58
N PRO A 33 1.83 -2.14 -9.48
CA PRO A 33 2.33 -2.05 -10.85
C PRO A 33 1.82 -0.84 -11.66
N LEU A 34 0.62 -0.34 -11.37
CA LEU A 34 0.06 0.85 -12.05
C LEU A 34 0.33 2.16 -11.32
N HIS A 35 1.01 2.15 -10.18
CA HIS A 35 1.47 3.39 -9.54
C HIS A 35 2.66 3.97 -10.31
N THR A 36 2.50 5.19 -10.80
CA THR A 36 3.62 5.95 -11.37
C THR A 36 4.65 6.30 -10.29
N PRO A 37 5.89 6.69 -10.65
CA PRO A 37 6.87 7.18 -9.68
C PRO A 37 6.35 8.31 -8.80
N ASP A 38 5.54 9.22 -9.35
CA ASP A 38 4.92 10.31 -8.60
C ASP A 38 3.87 9.80 -7.60
N MET A 39 3.09 8.79 -7.97
CA MET A 39 2.16 8.12 -7.05
C MET A 39 2.91 7.43 -5.92
N VAL A 40 4.00 6.70 -6.22
CA VAL A 40 4.86 6.06 -5.21
C VAL A 40 5.42 7.10 -4.24
N ALA A 41 5.93 8.23 -4.75
CA ALA A 41 6.44 9.32 -3.92
C ALA A 41 5.35 9.94 -3.04
N LYS A 42 4.16 10.21 -3.62
CA LYS A 42 3.00 10.75 -2.91
C LYS A 42 2.55 9.84 -1.77
N TYR A 43 2.35 8.55 -2.04
CA TYR A 43 1.88 7.60 -1.01
C TYR A 43 2.96 7.28 0.02
N SER A 44 4.23 7.30 -0.37
CA SER A 44 5.34 7.26 0.60
C SER A 44 5.28 8.44 1.56
N ALA A 45 5.01 9.65 1.07
CA ALA A 45 4.87 10.85 1.89
C ALA A 45 3.67 10.78 2.85
N TYR A 46 2.53 10.23 2.41
CA TYR A 46 1.38 9.94 3.30
C TYR A 46 1.77 8.95 4.40
N CYS A 47 2.44 7.84 4.06
CA CYS A 47 2.90 6.87 5.06
C CYS A 47 3.83 7.50 6.09
N HIS A 48 4.77 8.35 5.65
CA HIS A 48 5.66 9.06 6.57
C HIS A 48 4.91 10.03 7.48
N ARG A 49 3.96 10.80 6.94
CA ARG A 49 3.19 11.80 7.69
C ARG A 49 2.26 11.18 8.74
N HIS A 50 1.63 10.06 8.40
CA HIS A 50 0.61 9.42 9.23
C HIS A 50 1.12 8.17 9.95
N HIS A 51 2.43 7.93 9.95
CA HIS A 51 3.08 6.76 10.59
C HIS A 51 2.52 5.41 10.12
N LEU A 52 2.18 5.30 8.83
CA LEU A 52 1.61 4.09 8.24
C LEU A 52 2.69 3.20 7.65
N VAL A 53 2.43 1.90 7.61
CA VAL A 53 3.30 0.93 6.95
C VAL A 53 3.15 1.04 5.43
N MET A 54 4.26 1.16 4.72
CA MET A 54 4.28 1.09 3.25
C MET A 54 4.22 -0.38 2.83
N THR A 55 3.17 -0.78 2.13
CA THR A 55 2.99 -2.15 1.63
C THR A 55 3.02 -2.17 0.09
N GLY A 56 2.85 -3.36 -0.49
CA GLY A 56 2.85 -3.55 -1.93
C GLY A 56 2.32 -4.93 -2.30
N GLY A 57 1.86 -5.04 -3.54
CA GLY A 57 1.23 -6.22 -4.10
C GLY A 57 1.02 -6.03 -5.59
N THR A 58 0.95 -7.15 -6.32
CA THR A 58 0.72 -7.13 -7.77
C THR A 58 -0.75 -7.16 -8.13
N ASP A 59 -1.61 -7.55 -7.19
CA ASP A 59 -3.02 -7.84 -7.43
C ASP A 59 -3.20 -8.87 -8.58
N PHE A 60 -2.44 -9.96 -8.51
CA PHE A 60 -2.41 -10.99 -9.55
C PHE A 60 -3.72 -11.79 -9.58
N HIS A 61 -4.35 -11.85 -10.76
CA HIS A 61 -5.63 -12.54 -10.99
C HIS A 61 -5.53 -13.82 -11.84
N GLY A 62 -4.33 -14.33 -12.07
CA GLY A 62 -4.11 -15.56 -12.83
C GLY A 62 -3.51 -15.33 -14.22
N PRO A 63 -2.93 -16.39 -14.83
CA PRO A 63 -2.32 -16.30 -16.14
C PRO A 63 -3.35 -16.02 -17.24
N GLY A 64 -2.96 -15.23 -18.25
CA GLY A 64 -3.82 -14.89 -19.39
C GLY A 64 -4.85 -13.79 -19.12
N THR A 65 -4.82 -13.18 -17.93
CA THR A 65 -5.60 -11.97 -17.61
C THR A 65 -4.84 -10.71 -18.02
N GLU A 66 -5.52 -9.57 -18.04
CA GLU A 66 -4.90 -8.24 -18.23
C GLU A 66 -4.26 -7.68 -16.94
N TYR A 67 -4.37 -8.41 -15.83
CA TYR A 67 -3.81 -8.00 -14.54
C TYR A 67 -2.29 -8.21 -14.48
N PRO A 68 -1.58 -7.47 -13.62
CA PRO A 68 -0.13 -7.59 -13.49
C PRO A 68 0.32 -9.00 -13.12
N SER A 69 1.52 -9.37 -13.56
CA SER A 69 2.10 -10.69 -13.31
C SER A 69 2.45 -10.89 -11.84
N LEU A 70 2.41 -12.14 -11.37
CA LEU A 70 2.83 -12.47 -10.00
C LEU A 70 4.29 -12.07 -9.78
N GLY A 71 4.54 -11.26 -8.73
CA GLY A 71 5.87 -10.78 -8.37
C GLY A 71 6.44 -9.66 -9.26
N GLU A 72 5.65 -9.06 -10.15
CA GLU A 72 6.05 -7.92 -10.99
C GLU A 72 6.51 -6.70 -10.19
N VAL A 73 5.90 -6.48 -9.02
CA VAL A 73 6.39 -5.54 -8.00
C VAL A 73 6.66 -6.28 -6.70
N GLY A 74 7.71 -5.85 -5.99
CA GLY A 74 8.07 -6.37 -4.69
C GLY A 74 8.16 -5.25 -3.65
N VAL A 75 8.25 -5.66 -2.39
CA VAL A 75 8.54 -4.76 -1.27
C VAL A 75 9.78 -5.21 -0.52
N ALA A 76 10.46 -4.27 0.12
CA ALA A 76 11.51 -4.62 1.06
C ALA A 76 10.96 -5.51 2.19
N LYS A 77 11.74 -6.48 2.65
CA LYS A 77 11.38 -7.37 3.77
C LYS A 77 10.90 -6.60 5.01
N LYS A 78 11.46 -5.41 5.24
CA LYS A 78 11.07 -4.51 6.33
C LYS A 78 9.58 -4.15 6.32
N SER A 79 8.93 -4.09 5.16
CA SER A 79 7.47 -3.91 5.05
C SER A 79 6.74 -5.03 5.81
N VAL A 80 7.09 -6.29 5.55
CA VAL A 80 6.48 -7.45 6.20
C VAL A 80 6.83 -7.50 7.69
N ASP A 81 8.07 -7.16 8.05
CA ASP A 81 8.49 -7.12 9.45
C ASP A 81 7.74 -6.04 10.25
N ASN A 82 7.52 -4.86 9.66
CA ASN A 82 6.73 -3.80 10.26
C ASN A 82 5.27 -4.22 10.48
N LEU A 83 4.66 -4.91 9.50
CA LEU A 83 3.31 -5.48 9.68
C LEU A 83 3.30 -6.49 10.84
N LYS A 84 4.29 -7.39 10.93
CA LYS A 84 4.36 -8.34 12.05
C LYS A 84 4.50 -7.65 13.40
N LEU A 85 5.24 -6.54 13.48
CA LEU A 85 5.38 -5.74 14.69
C LEU A 85 4.05 -5.10 15.08
N MET A 86 3.37 -4.44 14.15
CA MET A 86 2.07 -3.77 14.39
C MET A 86 0.98 -4.73 14.84
N ARG A 87 1.03 -5.99 14.41
CA ARG A 87 0.05 -7.02 14.84
C ARG A 87 0.15 -7.35 16.32
N ASN A 88 1.30 -7.10 16.94
CA ASN A 88 1.59 -7.46 18.33
C ASN A 88 1.50 -6.26 19.29
N LEU A 89 1.12 -5.09 18.78
CA LEU A 89 0.78 -3.89 19.55
C LEU A 89 -0.72 -3.88 19.84
#